data_AF-A0A8H2X8Q9-F1
#
_entry.id   AF-A0A8H2X8Q9-F1
#
_cell.length_a   1.000
_cell.length_b   1.000
_cell.length_c   1.000
_cell.angle_alpha   90.00
_cell.angle_beta   90.00
_cell.angle_gamma   90.00
#
_symmetry.space_group_name_H-M   'P 1'
#
loop_
_entity.id
_entity.type
_entity.pdbx_description
1 polymer ?
#
loop_
_entity_poly.entity_id
_entity_poly.type
_entity_poly.pdbx_seq_one_letter_code
_entity_poly.pdbx_strand_id
1 'polypeptide(L)'
;MSSDSFSANETCFSFNWPSTLSGIERVALSAKGDLQRTLSAYFSQPISVARGYTSPDPSAPVSSASHATPLEQVRSVDLICRERVVCMCTSTVTMTSPAAAQLVLVDKYPIGQVFRALGAAPAFQLLDVGLTEGGKGLWRVYTLKTAEFQCRIREEFPDRAMFHCDNWLELPAQSVASHLPTVVDSGKSVVAH
;
A
#
# COMPACT_ATOMS: atom_id res chain seq x y z
N MET A 1 4.33 9.27 12.79
CA MET A 1 2.93 9.32 12.29
C MET A 1 2.57 10.75 11.96
N SER A 2 1.73 10.97 10.94
CA SER A 2 1.30 12.30 10.52
C SER A 2 0.18 12.87 11.39
N SER A 3 0.03 14.19 11.35
CA SER A 3 -1.13 14.91 11.85
C SER A 3 -1.62 15.93 10.82
N ASP A 4 -2.94 15.95 10.63
CA ASP A 4 -3.62 16.91 9.76
C ASP A 4 -4.31 17.94 10.65
N SER A 5 -4.21 19.21 10.29
CA SER A 5 -4.99 20.29 10.90
C SER A 5 -5.53 21.19 9.78
N PHE A 6 -6.73 21.72 9.99
CA PHE A 6 -7.34 22.63 9.02
C PHE A 6 -8.15 23.71 9.73
N SER A 7 -8.24 24.87 9.10
CA SER A 7 -9.08 25.99 9.46
C SER A 7 -9.95 26.36 8.25
N ALA A 8 -10.68 27.48 8.34
CA ALA A 8 -11.48 27.97 7.21
C ALA A 8 -10.63 28.34 5.98
N ASN A 9 -9.35 28.65 6.15
CA ASN A 9 -8.47 29.17 5.10
C ASN A 9 -7.11 28.45 4.98
N GLU A 10 -6.82 27.49 5.86
CA GLU A 10 -5.53 26.79 5.88
C GLU A 10 -5.72 25.28 6.06
N THR A 11 -4.85 24.50 5.43
CA THR A 11 -4.69 23.07 5.70
C THR A 11 -3.21 22.81 5.90
N CYS A 12 -2.86 22.15 7.01
CA CYS A 12 -1.49 21.82 7.35
C CYS A 12 -1.38 20.31 7.56
N PHE A 13 -0.45 19.69 6.81
CA PHE A 13 -0.02 18.31 6.98
C PHE A 13 1.35 18.31 7.64
N SER A 14 1.44 17.75 8.84
CA SER A 14 2.69 17.64 9.59
C SER A 14 3.16 16.19 9.66
N PHE A 15 4.44 15.99 9.38
CA PHE A 15 5.12 14.72 9.50
C PHE A 15 6.63 14.95 9.67
N ASN A 16 7.29 14.10 10.45
CA ASN A 16 8.75 14.14 10.64
C ASN A 16 9.46 13.54 9.42
N TRP A 17 9.57 14.32 8.35
CA TRP A 17 10.19 13.89 7.10
C TRP A 17 11.70 13.70 7.25
N PRO A 18 12.29 12.63 6.68
CA PRO A 18 13.74 12.56 6.48
C PRO A 18 14.23 13.77 5.67
N SER A 19 15.31 14.42 6.13
CA SER A 19 15.85 15.64 5.52
C SER A 19 16.37 15.42 4.09
N THR A 20 16.66 14.18 3.72
CA THR A 20 17.13 13.78 2.40
C THR A 20 16.02 13.71 1.35
N LEU A 21 14.74 13.82 1.73
CA LEU A 21 13.62 13.74 0.80
C LEU A 21 13.35 15.09 0.12
N SER A 22 13.10 15.04 -1.19
CA SER A 22 12.72 16.19 -2.00
C SER A 22 11.24 16.55 -1.84
N GLY A 23 10.84 17.72 -2.35
CA GLY A 23 9.44 18.16 -2.31
C GLY A 23 8.49 17.21 -3.04
N ILE A 24 8.84 16.77 -4.25
CA ILE A 24 8.01 15.86 -5.05
C ILE A 24 7.90 14.47 -4.41
N GLU A 25 8.96 13.99 -3.76
CA GLU A 25 8.93 12.74 -3.00
C GLU A 25 7.96 12.84 -1.82
N ARG A 26 7.94 13.97 -1.10
CA ARG A 26 6.95 14.22 -0.04
C ARG A 26 5.52 14.24 -0.57
N VAL A 27 5.28 14.82 -1.75
CA VAL A 27 3.96 14.81 -2.40
C VAL A 27 3.52 13.37 -2.73
N ALA A 28 4.39 12.58 -3.34
CA ALA A 28 4.09 11.18 -3.63
C ALA A 28 3.84 10.36 -2.35
N LEU A 29 4.68 10.54 -1.33
CA LEU A 29 4.59 9.80 -0.07
C LEU A 29 3.38 10.21 0.79
N SER A 30 2.85 11.42 0.62
CA SER A 30 1.67 11.91 1.36
C SER A 30 0.34 11.70 0.63
N ALA A 31 0.33 11.16 -0.60
CA ALA A 31 -0.87 10.91 -1.40
C ALA A 31 -1.93 10.09 -0.64
N LYS A 32 -3.14 10.64 -0.49
CA LYS A 32 -4.22 10.13 0.38
C LYS A 32 -5.18 9.24 -0.41
N GLY A 33 -4.73 8.02 -0.73
CA GLY A 33 -5.54 7.06 -1.48
C GLY A 33 -5.76 7.40 -2.95
N ASP A 34 -5.03 8.39 -3.47
CA ASP A 34 -5.07 8.84 -4.87
C ASP A 34 -3.74 8.64 -5.60
N LEU A 35 -2.84 7.81 -5.06
CA LEU A 35 -1.50 7.61 -5.61
C LEU A 35 -1.50 7.25 -7.10
N GLN A 36 -2.40 6.38 -7.56
CA GLN A 36 -2.51 6.05 -8.99
C GLN A 36 -2.78 7.29 -9.86
N ARG A 37 -3.66 8.19 -9.41
CA ARG A 37 -3.94 9.46 -10.09
C ARG A 37 -2.72 10.37 -10.04
N THR A 38 -2.06 10.47 -8.89
CA THR A 38 -0.86 11.30 -8.71
C THR A 38 0.28 10.84 -9.63
N LEU A 39 0.56 9.53 -9.69
CA LEU A 39 1.57 8.96 -10.58
C LEU A 39 1.17 9.10 -12.05
N SER A 40 -0.11 8.94 -12.38
CA SER A 40 -0.60 9.13 -13.74
C SER A 40 -0.38 10.57 -14.23
N ALA A 41 -0.68 11.56 -13.37
CA ALA A 41 -0.43 12.97 -13.65
C ALA A 41 1.07 13.26 -13.76
N TYR A 42 1.88 12.70 -12.87
CA TYR A 42 3.33 12.89 -12.87
C TYR A 42 3.98 12.36 -14.16
N PHE A 43 3.66 11.12 -14.56
CA PHE A 43 4.20 10.53 -15.78
C PHE A 43 3.50 10.97 -17.06
N SER A 44 2.35 11.67 -16.95
CA SER A 44 1.45 11.93 -18.08
C SER A 44 1.10 10.66 -18.87
N GLN A 45 0.89 9.54 -18.15
CA GLN A 45 0.62 8.22 -18.71
C GLN A 45 -0.39 7.45 -17.85
N PRO A 46 -1.11 6.45 -18.40
CA PRO A 46 -1.96 5.58 -17.61
C PRO A 46 -1.16 4.74 -16.61
N ILE A 47 -1.74 4.53 -15.43
CA ILE A 47 -1.23 3.58 -14.42
C ILE A 47 -2.15 2.37 -14.40
N SER A 48 -1.59 1.21 -14.70
CA SER A 48 -2.28 -0.08 -14.63
C SER A 48 -2.01 -0.75 -13.29
N VAL A 49 -2.92 -1.61 -12.84
CA VAL A 49 -2.74 -2.42 -11.63
C VAL A 49 -2.57 -3.88 -12.03
N ALA A 50 -1.41 -4.46 -11.73
CA ALA A 50 -1.21 -5.90 -11.80
C ALA A 50 -1.52 -6.52 -10.44
N ARG A 51 -2.41 -7.52 -10.43
CA ARG A 51 -2.72 -8.28 -9.21
C ARG A 51 -1.56 -9.20 -8.88
N GLY A 52 -1.06 -9.11 -7.66
CA GLY A 52 -0.03 -9.99 -7.13
C GLY A 52 -0.65 -11.08 -6.26
N TYR A 53 -0.10 -11.25 -5.06
CA TYR A 53 -0.50 -12.27 -4.10
C TYR A 53 -1.79 -11.89 -3.37
N THR A 54 -2.55 -12.90 -2.97
CA THR A 54 -3.64 -12.77 -1.99
C THR A 54 -3.55 -13.94 -1.04
N SER A 55 -3.56 -13.69 0.26
CA SER A 55 -3.56 -14.76 1.25
C SER A 55 -4.85 -15.56 1.18
N PRO A 56 -4.82 -16.86 1.56
CA PRO A 56 -6.02 -17.66 1.69
C PRO A 56 -7.11 -16.93 2.49
N ASP A 57 -8.36 -17.13 2.09
CA ASP A 57 -9.49 -16.57 2.82
C ASP A 57 -9.51 -17.16 4.26
N PRO A 58 -9.92 -16.38 5.28
CA PRO A 58 -10.07 -16.88 6.64
C PRO A 58 -11.02 -18.09 6.71
N SER A 59 -10.71 -19.06 7.56
CA SER A 59 -11.59 -20.23 7.76
C SER A 59 -12.88 -19.89 8.50
N ALA A 60 -12.88 -18.79 9.26
CA ALA A 60 -14.06 -18.32 9.97
C ALA A 60 -15.08 -17.69 9.00
N PRO A 61 -16.39 -17.89 9.22
CA PRO A 61 -17.42 -17.38 8.32
C PRO A 61 -17.48 -15.85 8.34
N VAL A 62 -17.86 -15.23 7.21
CA VAL A 62 -17.97 -13.76 7.10
C VAL A 62 -18.87 -13.13 8.17
N SER A 63 -19.90 -13.86 8.62
CA SER A 63 -20.81 -13.43 9.69
C SER A 63 -20.16 -13.30 11.07
N SER A 64 -18.97 -13.88 11.27
CA SER A 64 -18.23 -13.83 12.54
C SER A 64 -17.32 -12.60 12.68
N ALA A 65 -17.16 -11.81 11.61
CA ALA A 65 -16.33 -10.61 11.63
C ALA A 65 -16.87 -9.60 12.66
N SER A 66 -16.02 -9.24 13.63
CA SER A 66 -16.36 -8.28 14.67
C SER A 66 -15.12 -7.47 15.09
N HIS A 67 -15.30 -6.46 15.93
CA HIS A 67 -14.17 -5.75 16.52
C HIS A 67 -13.30 -6.63 17.44
N ALA A 68 -13.91 -7.59 18.14
CA ALA A 68 -13.19 -8.52 19.02
C ALA A 68 -12.51 -9.65 18.23
N THR A 69 -13.09 -10.03 17.11
CA THR A 69 -12.66 -11.13 16.24
C THR A 69 -12.63 -10.65 14.79
N PRO A 70 -11.69 -9.77 14.42
CA PRO A 70 -11.61 -9.31 13.04
C PRO A 70 -11.16 -10.44 12.12
N LEU A 71 -11.65 -10.40 10.89
CA LEU A 71 -11.09 -11.21 9.81
C LEU A 71 -9.96 -10.44 9.14
N GLU A 72 -8.93 -11.14 8.69
CA GLU A 72 -7.78 -10.52 8.02
C GLU A 72 -7.47 -11.18 6.68
N GLN A 73 -7.04 -10.37 5.70
CA GLN A 73 -6.50 -10.84 4.44
C GLN A 73 -5.33 -9.97 4.00
N VAL A 74 -4.26 -10.60 3.53
CA VAL A 74 -3.12 -9.90 2.93
C VAL A 74 -3.28 -9.90 1.42
N ARG A 75 -3.07 -8.75 0.78
CA ARG A 75 -3.10 -8.60 -0.68
C ARG A 75 -1.86 -7.84 -1.14
N SER A 76 -1.31 -8.20 -2.29
CA SER A 76 -0.31 -7.39 -2.98
C SER A 76 -0.71 -7.08 -4.41
N VAL A 77 -0.33 -5.89 -4.87
CA VAL A 77 -0.53 -5.40 -6.23
C VAL A 77 0.65 -4.54 -6.64
N ASP A 78 0.93 -4.52 -7.93
CA ASP A 78 1.92 -3.63 -8.52
C ASP A 78 1.21 -2.56 -9.36
N LEU A 79 1.67 -1.31 -9.23
CA LEU A 79 1.32 -0.22 -10.12
C LEU A 79 2.33 -0.18 -11.26
N ILE A 80 1.83 -0.22 -12.49
CA ILE A 80 2.63 -0.31 -13.71
C ILE A 80 2.42 0.92 -14.59
N CYS A 81 3.51 1.51 -15.06
CA CYS A 81 3.53 2.58 -16.06
C CYS A 81 4.45 2.18 -17.21
N ARG A 82 3.94 2.10 -18.45
CA ARG A 82 4.70 1.64 -19.64
C ARG A 82 5.57 0.41 -19.36
N GLU A 83 4.93 -0.66 -18.89
CA GLU A 83 5.56 -1.96 -18.57
C GLU A 83 6.56 -1.97 -17.39
N ARG A 84 6.76 -0.83 -16.71
CA ARG A 84 7.60 -0.73 -15.51
C ARG A 84 6.77 -0.71 -14.25
N VAL A 85 7.23 -1.44 -13.25
CA VAL A 85 6.70 -1.31 -11.89
C VAL A 85 7.17 0.03 -11.31
N VAL A 86 6.22 0.90 -11.00
CA VAL A 86 6.47 2.21 -10.37
C VAL A 86 6.16 2.21 -8.88
N CYS A 87 5.36 1.25 -8.41
CA CYS A 87 5.08 1.06 -7.00
C CYS A 87 4.63 -0.37 -6.73
N MET A 88 5.21 -1.02 -5.73
CA MET A 88 4.74 -2.30 -5.19
C MET A 88 3.94 -2.01 -3.92
N CYS A 89 2.76 -2.60 -3.79
CA CYS A 89 1.85 -2.32 -2.69
C CYS A 89 1.44 -3.61 -2.00
N THR A 90 1.63 -3.68 -0.69
CA THR A 90 1.16 -4.76 0.17
C THR A 90 0.20 -4.20 1.20
N SER A 91 -1.00 -4.76 1.26
CA SER A 91 -2.07 -4.34 2.17
C SER A 91 -2.44 -5.49 3.11
N THR A 92 -2.43 -5.22 4.41
CA THR A 92 -3.13 -6.02 5.40
C THR A 92 -4.51 -5.43 5.59
N VAL A 93 -5.53 -6.20 5.20
CA VAL A 93 -6.93 -5.82 5.23
C VAL A 93 -7.56 -6.43 6.48
N THR A 94 -8.11 -5.60 7.37
CA THR A 94 -8.78 -6.01 8.62
C THR A 94 -10.25 -5.63 8.53
N MET A 95 -11.13 -6.62 8.66
CA MET A 95 -12.58 -6.49 8.54
C MET A 95 -13.23 -6.75 9.90
N THR A 96 -13.89 -5.73 10.46
CA THR A 96 -14.52 -5.77 11.80
C THR A 96 -16.05 -5.83 11.74
N SER A 97 -16.63 -5.91 10.54
CA SER A 97 -18.07 -6.14 10.34
C SER A 97 -18.34 -7.21 9.29
N PRO A 98 -19.48 -7.91 9.37
CA PRO A 98 -19.89 -8.87 8.33
C PRO A 98 -20.06 -8.22 6.95
N ALA A 99 -20.51 -6.96 6.91
CA ALA A 99 -20.67 -6.22 5.65
C ALA A 99 -19.33 -5.99 4.97
N ALA A 100 -18.30 -5.55 5.71
CA ALA A 100 -16.96 -5.40 5.18
C ALA A 100 -16.36 -6.74 4.72
N ALA A 101 -16.55 -7.81 5.51
CA ALA A 101 -16.09 -9.15 5.18
C ALA A 101 -16.75 -9.69 3.90
N GLN A 102 -18.06 -9.49 3.72
CA GLN A 102 -18.80 -9.88 2.51
C GLN A 102 -18.22 -9.20 1.26
N LEU A 103 -18.07 -7.88 1.29
CA LEU A 103 -17.54 -7.10 0.16
C LEU A 103 -16.14 -7.57 -0.26
N VAL A 104 -15.28 -7.86 0.73
CA VAL A 104 -13.88 -8.21 0.49
C VAL A 104 -13.71 -9.68 0.08
N LEU A 105 -14.29 -10.59 0.86
CA LEU A 105 -14.01 -12.03 0.77
C LEU A 105 -14.96 -12.76 -0.18
N VAL A 106 -16.19 -12.28 -0.39
CA VAL A 106 -17.17 -12.95 -1.25
C VAL A 106 -17.35 -12.18 -2.55
N ASP A 107 -17.65 -10.88 -2.46
CA ASP A 107 -17.91 -10.06 -3.64
C ASP A 107 -16.60 -9.62 -4.34
N LYS A 108 -15.45 -9.88 -3.69
CA LYS A 108 -14.08 -9.63 -4.18
C LYS A 108 -13.85 -8.17 -4.63
N TYR A 109 -14.44 -7.21 -3.92
CA TYR A 109 -14.22 -5.79 -4.19
C TYR A 109 -12.74 -5.41 -4.00
N PRO A 110 -12.18 -4.57 -4.88
CA PRO A 110 -10.91 -3.89 -4.64
C PRO A 110 -10.97 -3.01 -3.40
N ILE A 111 -9.87 -2.90 -2.64
CA ILE A 111 -9.81 -2.16 -1.37
C ILE A 111 -10.37 -0.74 -1.50
N GLY A 112 -9.97 -0.01 -2.55
CA GLY A 112 -10.44 1.37 -2.77
C GLY A 112 -11.94 1.50 -3.03
N GLN A 113 -12.61 0.44 -3.51
CA GLN A 113 -14.05 0.41 -3.74
C GLN A 113 -14.84 0.00 -2.49
N VAL A 114 -14.24 -0.78 -1.58
CA VAL A 114 -14.88 -1.17 -0.31
C VAL A 114 -15.25 0.05 0.52
N PHE A 115 -14.35 1.03 0.65
CA PHE A 115 -14.66 2.27 1.38
C PHE A 115 -15.86 3.02 0.81
N ARG A 116 -16.00 3.05 -0.52
CA ARG A 116 -17.14 3.68 -1.21
C ARG A 116 -18.44 2.90 -0.98
N ALA A 117 -18.38 1.57 -1.07
CA ALA A 117 -19.53 0.70 -0.84
C ALA A 117 -20.04 0.78 0.61
N LEU A 118 -19.14 0.96 1.58
CA LEU A 118 -19.48 1.21 2.99
C LEU A 118 -19.97 2.64 3.26
N GLY A 119 -19.99 3.53 2.26
CA GLY A 119 -20.48 4.90 2.40
C GLY A 119 -19.65 5.80 3.32
N ALA A 120 -18.42 5.42 3.64
CA ALA A 120 -17.58 6.11 4.61
C ALA A 120 -16.24 6.56 4.00
N ALA A 121 -15.90 7.84 4.19
CA ALA A 121 -14.59 8.34 3.80
C ALA A 121 -13.53 7.79 4.76
N PRO A 122 -12.45 7.15 4.26
CA PRO A 122 -11.42 6.61 5.13
C PRO A 122 -10.62 7.73 5.80
N ALA A 123 -10.39 7.60 7.10
CA ALA A 123 -9.35 8.34 7.79
C ALA A 123 -7.99 7.82 7.31
N PHE A 124 -7.16 8.72 6.78
CA PHE A 124 -5.79 8.42 6.37
C PHE A 124 -4.83 8.82 7.47
N GLN A 125 -3.82 7.98 7.70
CA GLN A 125 -2.71 8.32 8.58
C GLN A 125 -1.41 7.76 8.01
N LEU A 126 -0.48 8.65 7.69
CA LEU A 126 0.88 8.24 7.30
C LEU A 126 1.62 7.81 8.57
N LEU A 127 1.99 6.54 8.67
CA LEU A 127 2.65 6.01 9.86
C LEU A 127 4.14 6.28 9.80
N ASP A 128 4.77 5.92 8.68
CA ASP A 128 6.22 5.95 8.51
C ASP A 128 6.62 6.05 7.04
N VAL A 129 7.82 6.55 6.77
CA VAL A 129 8.42 6.65 5.43
C VAL A 129 9.92 6.44 5.51
N GLY A 130 10.53 6.00 4.42
CA GLY A 130 11.97 5.92 4.36
C GLY A 130 12.51 5.65 2.97
N LEU A 131 13.81 5.44 2.93
CA LEU A 131 14.52 4.98 1.75
C LEU A 131 14.73 3.47 1.86
N THR A 132 14.80 2.78 0.73
CA THR A 132 15.26 1.39 0.70
C THR A 132 16.78 1.31 0.92
N GLU A 133 17.30 0.10 1.09
CA GLU A 133 18.75 -0.11 1.23
C GLU A 133 19.52 0.51 0.06
N GLY A 134 20.58 1.25 0.37
CA GLY A 134 21.36 1.99 -0.63
C GLY A 134 20.69 3.25 -1.20
N GLY A 135 19.52 3.66 -0.69
CA GLY A 135 18.87 4.91 -1.08
C GLY A 135 18.26 4.91 -2.49
N LYS A 136 18.18 3.74 -3.12
CA LYS A 136 17.74 3.57 -4.52
C LYS A 136 16.23 3.65 -4.69
N GLY A 137 15.46 3.39 -3.64
CA GLY A 137 14.00 3.43 -3.66
C GLY A 137 13.46 4.17 -2.44
N LEU A 138 12.14 4.32 -2.41
CA LEU A 138 11.40 4.94 -1.32
C LEU A 138 10.33 3.98 -0.83
N TRP A 139 9.90 4.12 0.41
CA TRP A 139 8.74 3.41 0.90
C TRP A 139 7.92 4.26 1.86
N ARG A 140 6.64 3.91 1.98
CA ARG A 140 5.76 4.43 3.00
C ARG A 140 4.92 3.34 3.61
N VAL A 141 4.49 3.58 4.84
CA VAL A 141 3.48 2.79 5.54
C VAL A 141 2.39 3.73 6.02
N TYR A 142 1.14 3.41 5.72
CA TYR A 142 0.00 4.22 6.13
C TYR A 142 -1.21 3.35 6.45
N THR A 143 -2.23 3.95 7.06
CA THR A 143 -3.53 3.32 7.26
C THR A 143 -4.63 4.08 6.54
N LEU A 144 -5.63 3.32 6.08
CA LEU A 144 -6.95 3.81 5.70
C LEU A 144 -7.96 3.13 6.60
N LYS A 145 -8.77 3.90 7.33
CA LYS A 145 -9.62 3.35 8.38
C LYS A 145 -11.02 3.95 8.39
N THR A 146 -12.01 3.09 8.57
CA THR A 146 -13.37 3.41 9.02
C THR A 146 -13.66 2.62 10.30
N ALA A 147 -14.88 2.72 10.83
CA ALA A 147 -15.28 1.91 11.99
C ALA A 147 -15.25 0.39 11.67
N GLU A 148 -15.64 0.02 10.45
CA GLU A 148 -15.90 -1.37 10.06
C GLU A 148 -14.76 -2.03 9.26
N PHE A 149 -13.83 -1.20 8.78
CA PHE A 149 -12.84 -1.63 7.81
C PHE A 149 -11.54 -0.85 7.95
N GLN A 150 -10.43 -1.57 8.03
CA GLN A 150 -9.10 -0.97 8.13
C GLN A 150 -8.16 -1.63 7.13
N CYS A 151 -7.31 -0.84 6.50
CA CYS A 151 -6.18 -1.31 5.71
C CYS A 151 -4.91 -0.70 6.27
N ARG A 152 -3.92 -1.53 6.56
CA ARG A 152 -2.52 -1.09 6.76
C ARG A 152 -1.76 -1.41 5.49
N ILE A 153 -1.21 -0.37 4.87
CA ILE A 153 -0.67 -0.45 3.52
C ILE A 153 0.81 -0.07 3.57
N ARG A 154 1.66 -0.93 3.00
CA ARG A 154 3.05 -0.65 2.68
C ARG A 154 3.17 -0.47 1.18
N GLU A 155 3.69 0.66 0.76
CA GLU A 155 4.01 0.95 -0.63
C GLU A 155 5.51 1.19 -0.77
N GLU A 156 6.08 0.66 -1.84
CA GLU A 156 7.49 0.74 -2.14
C GLU A 156 7.70 1.17 -3.59
N PHE A 157 8.40 2.27 -3.77
CA PHE A 157 8.81 2.84 -5.03
C PHE A 157 10.21 2.31 -5.35
N PRO A 158 10.36 1.42 -6.35
CA PRO A 158 11.59 0.66 -6.53
C PRO A 158 12.77 1.52 -6.99
N ASP A 159 12.50 2.61 -7.71
CA ASP A 159 13.52 3.53 -8.20
C ASP A 159 13.16 4.98 -7.87
N ARG A 160 13.95 5.57 -6.98
CA ARG A 160 13.86 6.96 -6.55
C ARG A 160 14.17 7.92 -7.69
N ALA A 161 15.00 7.53 -8.67
CA ALA A 161 15.36 8.37 -9.80
C ALA A 161 14.16 8.73 -10.68
N MET A 162 13.07 7.96 -10.63
CA MET A 162 11.85 8.28 -11.36
C MET A 162 11.25 9.62 -10.95
N PHE A 163 11.51 10.11 -9.73
CA PHE A 163 11.04 11.41 -9.24
C PHE A 163 11.94 12.60 -9.63
N HIS A 164 13.08 12.34 -10.28
CA HIS A 164 14.09 13.37 -10.61
C HIS A 164 14.49 13.39 -12.09
N CYS A 165 13.94 12.46 -12.89
CA CYS A 165 14.36 12.24 -14.26
C CYS A 165 13.14 12.12 -15.18
N ASP A 166 12.93 13.13 -16.03
CA ASP A 166 11.73 13.23 -16.88
C ASP A 166 11.62 12.08 -17.90
N ASN A 167 12.75 11.54 -18.38
CA ASN A 167 12.77 10.44 -19.34
C ASN A 167 12.97 9.06 -18.69
N TRP A 168 12.75 8.93 -17.38
CA TRP A 168 12.98 7.68 -16.64
C TRP A 168 12.27 6.46 -17.24
N LEU A 169 11.07 6.64 -17.78
CA LEU A 169 10.29 5.57 -18.42
C LEU A 169 10.97 5.02 -19.71
N GLU A 170 11.86 5.80 -20.32
CA GLU A 170 12.55 5.48 -21.58
C GLU A 170 13.93 4.85 -21.35
N LEU A 171 14.54 5.08 -20.18
CA LEU A 171 15.83 4.51 -19.81
C LEU A 171 15.72 2.98 -19.76
N PRO A 172 16.70 2.16 -20.17
CA PRO A 172 16.60 0.70 -20.03
C PRO A 172 16.28 0.29 -18.59
N ALA A 173 15.38 -0.69 -18.39
CA ALA A 173 15.14 -1.23 -17.05
C ALA A 173 16.46 -1.85 -16.56
N GLN A 174 17.09 -1.24 -15.55
CA GLN A 174 18.22 -1.90 -14.89
C GLN A 174 17.67 -3.15 -14.21
N SER A 175 18.21 -4.32 -14.55
CA SER A 175 17.79 -5.62 -14.02
C SER A 175 17.72 -5.59 -12.49
N VAL A 176 16.52 -5.43 -11.94
CA VAL A 176 16.27 -5.60 -10.51
C VAL A 176 16.10 -7.10 -10.31
N ALA A 177 17.21 -7.79 -10.03
CA ALA A 177 17.19 -9.20 -9.71
C ALA A 177 16.30 -9.44 -8.48
N SER A 178 15.16 -10.09 -8.72
CA SER A 178 14.41 -10.98 -7.82
C SER A 178 14.86 -11.02 -6.35
N HIS A 179 14.25 -10.19 -5.50
CA HIS A 179 14.16 -10.47 -4.07
C HIS A 179 12.79 -11.09 -3.76
N LEU A 180 12.68 -12.40 -4.03
CA LEU A 180 11.74 -13.24 -3.29
C LEU A 180 12.29 -13.41 -1.87
N PRO A 181 11.49 -13.26 -0.80
CA PRO A 181 11.94 -13.62 0.53
C PRO A 181 12.14 -15.14 0.59
N THR A 182 13.39 -15.56 0.82
CA THR A 182 13.72 -16.95 1.13
C THR A 182 13.04 -17.31 2.45
N VAL A 183 11.98 -18.10 2.39
CA VAL A 183 11.42 -18.77 3.57
C VAL A 183 12.47 -19.76 4.05
N VAL A 184 13.14 -19.44 5.15
CA VAL A 184 14.02 -20.38 5.84
C VAL A 184 13.13 -21.41 6.52
N ASP A 185 12.92 -22.54 5.85
CA ASP A 185 12.31 -23.73 6.42
C ASP A 185 13.23 -24.27 7.51
N SER A 186 12.91 -23.96 8.76
CA SER A 186 13.58 -24.53 9.94
C SER A 186 13.01 -25.91 10.20
N GLY A 187 13.28 -26.85 9.29
CA GLY A 187 13.00 -28.27 9.45
C GLY A 187 13.85 -28.84 10.58
N LYS A 188 13.30 -28.88 11.79
CA LYS A 188 13.76 -29.80 12.83
C LYS A 188 13.32 -31.20 12.45
N SER A 189 14.27 -32.09 12.22
CA SER A 189 14.04 -33.53 12.31
C SER A 189 15.30 -34.19 12.88
N VAL A 190 15.21 -34.70 14.11
CA VAL A 190 15.78 -36.01 14.46
C VAL A 190 14.92 -36.59 15.59
N VAL A 191 14.10 -37.59 15.25
CA VAL A 191 13.79 -38.71 16.13
C VAL A 191 14.63 -39.87 15.62
N ALA A 192 15.45 -40.47 16.47
CA ALA A 192 16.02 -41.79 16.24
C ALA A 192 16.13 -42.52 17.59
N HIS A 193 15.48 -43.68 17.58
CA HIS A 193 15.51 -44.85 18.47
C HIS A 193 16.49 -44.90 19.64
#